data_AF-A0A1H6D1W5-F1
#
_entry.id   AF-A0A1H6D1W5-F1
#
_cell.length_a   1.000
_cell.length_b   1.000
_cell.length_c   1.000
_cell.angle_alpha   90.00
_cell.angle_beta   90.00
_cell.angle_gamma   90.00
#
_symmetry.space_group_name_H-M   'P 1'
#
loop_
_entity.id
_entity.type
_entity.pdbx_description
1 polymer ?
#
loop_
_entity_poly.entity_id
_entity_poly.type
_entity_poly.pdbx_seq_one_letter_code
_entity_poly.pdbx_strand_id
1 'polypeptide(L)' 'MFFQRKKTEMPQAVQALPGRQEPILMAGSHFLNRRSLIGPYPEGLETAVFGLGCFWGVGIQA' A
#
# COMPACT_ATOMS: atom_id res chain seq x y z
N MET A 1 -17.26 22.69 26.85
CA MET A 1 -17.27 23.08 25.42
C MET A 1 -15.92 23.71 25.05
N PHE A 2 -15.42 23.54 23.82
CA PHE A 2 -14.29 24.25 23.16
C PHE A 2 -12.99 23.51 22.82
N PHE A 3 -12.90 22.17 22.91
CA PHE A 3 -11.81 21.43 22.27
C PHE A 3 -12.20 20.99 20.86
N GLN A 4 -12.06 21.89 19.89
CA GLN A 4 -12.11 21.55 18.46
C GLN A 4 -10.94 20.60 18.15
N ARG A 5 -11.24 19.32 17.91
CA ARG A 5 -10.27 18.35 17.40
C ARG A 5 -9.83 18.84 16.01
N LYS A 6 -8.55 19.19 15.85
CA LYS A 6 -8.01 19.48 14.50
C LYS A 6 -8.36 18.31 13.58
N LYS A 7 -8.94 18.62 12.42
CA LYS A 7 -9.26 17.62 11.41
C LYS A 7 -7.93 17.02 10.94
N THR A 8 -7.89 15.70 10.74
CA THR A 8 -6.70 15.08 10.15
C THR A 8 -6.54 15.64 8.74
N GLU A 9 -5.42 16.32 8.52
CA GLU A 9 -5.04 16.93 7.25
C GLU A 9 -3.84 16.19 6.67
N MET A 10 -3.73 16.16 5.34
CA MET A 10 -2.55 15.61 4.69
C MET A 10 -1.33 16.47 5.04
N PRO A 11 -0.19 15.87 5.43
CA PRO A 11 1.02 16.64 5.75
C PRO A 11 1.53 17.39 4.50
N GLN A 12 2.08 18.59 4.71
CA GLN A 12 2.78 19.31 3.66
C GLN A 12 4.10 18.59 3.32
N ALA A 13 4.60 18.77 2.10
CA ALA A 13 5.82 18.11 1.64
C ALA A 13 7.03 18.33 2.58
N VAL A 14 7.18 19.54 3.14
CA VAL A 14 8.26 19.89 4.08
C VAL A 14 8.14 19.20 5.45
N GLN A 15 6.95 18.69 5.79
CA GLN A 15 6.67 18.00 7.04
C GLN A 15 6.72 16.47 6.89
N ALA A 16 6.77 15.98 5.64
CA ALA A 16 6.88 14.56 5.36
C ALA A 16 8.24 14.03 5.81
N LEU A 17 8.28 12.78 6.26
CA LEU A 17 9.53 12.10 6.56
C LEU A 17 10.38 11.98 5.27
N PRO A 18 11.71 12.01 5.36
CA PRO A 18 12.61 12.06 4.19
C PRO A 18 12.61 10.80 3.30
N GLY A 19 11.83 9.77 3.66
CA GLY A 19 11.79 8.50 2.95
C GLY A 19 13.06 7.67 3.16
N ARG A 20 13.29 6.72 2.25
CA ARG A 20 14.50 5.87 2.20
C ARG A 20 14.81 5.50 0.76
N GLN A 21 16.08 5.23 0.46
CA GLN A 21 16.50 4.78 -0.87
C GLN A 21 16.27 3.28 -1.06
N GLU A 22 16.54 2.48 -0.02
CA GLU A 22 16.42 1.03 -0.10
C GLU A 22 14.93 0.58 -0.03
N PRO A 23 14.44 -0.23 -0.98
CA PRO A 23 13.08 -0.76 -0.93
C PRO A 23 12.87 -1.66 0.30
N ILE A 24 11.60 -1.82 0.73
CA ILE A 24 11.30 -2.87 1.71
C ILE A 24 11.42 -4.21 0.99
N LEU A 25 12.19 -5.13 1.56
CA LEU A 25 12.27 -6.49 1.08
C LEU A 25 10.90 -7.16 1.21
N MET A 26 10.34 -7.59 0.09
CA MET A 26 9.07 -8.29 0.03
C MET A 26 9.32 -9.78 -0.23
N ALA A 27 8.47 -10.64 0.32
CA ALA A 27 8.54 -12.07 0.05
C ALA A 27 8.34 -12.31 -1.46
N GLY A 28 9.12 -13.23 -2.05
CA GLY A 28 9.08 -13.44 -3.51
C GLY A 28 7.73 -13.97 -4.00
N SER A 29 7.10 -14.88 -3.25
CA SER A 29 5.86 -15.54 -3.66
C SER A 29 4.68 -15.18 -2.76
N HIS A 30 3.53 -14.95 -3.38
CA HIS A 30 2.26 -14.72 -2.71
C HIS A 30 1.89 -15.95 -1.89
N PHE A 31 1.53 -15.74 -0.62
CA PHE A 31 1.33 -16.83 0.34
C PHE A 31 0.25 -17.84 -0.13
N LEU A 32 -0.90 -17.35 -0.62
CA LEU A 32 -2.03 -18.19 -1.05
C LEU A 32 -1.81 -18.88 -2.41
N ASN A 33 -1.73 -18.12 -3.50
CA ASN A 33 -1.68 -18.68 -4.86
C ASN A 33 -0.25 -19.01 -5.36
N ARG A 34 0.79 -18.71 -4.56
CA ARG A 34 2.20 -19.00 -4.84
C ARG A 34 2.77 -18.31 -6.10
N ARG A 35 2.03 -17.39 -6.72
CA ARG A 35 2.53 -16.56 -7.82
C ARG A 35 3.50 -15.51 -7.31
N SER A 36 4.33 -14.97 -8.20
CA SER A 36 5.25 -13.89 -7.83
C SER A 36 4.47 -12.64 -7.40
N LEU A 37 4.81 -12.05 -6.25
CA LEU A 37 4.25 -10.76 -5.81
C LEU A 37 4.83 -9.57 -6.59
N ILE A 38 5.98 -9.80 -7.22
CA ILE A 38 6.70 -8.80 -8.00
C ILE A 38 6.73 -9.29 -9.45
N GLY A 39 6.56 -8.36 -10.40
CA GLY A 39 6.60 -8.69 -11.81
C GLY A 39 7.91 -9.39 -12.24
N PRO A 40 7.94 -9.96 -13.46
CA PRO A 40 6.91 -9.83 -14.49
C PRO A 40 5.64 -10.64 -14.18
N TYR A 41 4.48 -10.04 -14.46
CA TYR A 41 3.18 -10.70 -14.32
C TYR A 41 2.85 -11.50 -15.60
N PRO A 42 2.07 -12.59 -15.50
CA PRO A 42 1.57 -13.32 -16.66
C PRO A 42 0.85 -12.42 -17.68
N GLU A 43 0.94 -12.78 -18.96
CA GLU A 43 0.21 -12.07 -20.02
C GLU A 43 -1.30 -12.14 -19.82
N GLY A 44 -1.99 -11.07 -20.24
CA GLY A 44 -3.45 -10.94 -20.12
C GLY A 44 -3.95 -10.51 -18.74
N LEU A 45 -3.05 -10.21 -17.79
CA LEU A 45 -3.40 -9.64 -16.49
C LEU A 45 -3.19 -8.13 -16.43
N GLU A 46 -4.01 -7.45 -15.63
CA GLU A 46 -3.93 -6.01 -15.37
C GLU A 46 -3.73 -5.73 -13.88
N THR A 47 -3.19 -4.54 -13.55
CA THR A 47 -2.96 -4.10 -12.16
C THR A 47 -3.96 -3.01 -11.77
N ALA A 48 -4.52 -3.11 -10.57
CA ALA A 48 -5.40 -2.10 -9.99
C ALA A 48 -4.97 -1.74 -8.56
N VAL A 49 -5.19 -0.48 -8.14
CA VAL A 49 -4.83 0.04 -6.81
C VAL A 49 -6.06 0.65 -6.15
N PHE A 50 -6.37 0.22 -4.92
CA PHE A 50 -7.54 0.67 -4.16
C PHE A 50 -7.15 1.17 -2.76
N GLY A 51 -7.81 2.23 -2.30
CA GLY A 51 -7.67 2.76 -0.93
C GLY A 51 -8.93 2.50 -0.11
N LEU A 52 -8.96 1.38 0.64
CA LEU A 52 -10.17 0.91 1.35
C LEU A 52 -10.01 0.86 2.89
N GLY A 53 -9.01 1.56 3.44
CA GLY A 53 -8.71 1.55 4.88
C GLY A 53 -7.71 0.45 5.26
N CYS A 54 -8.03 -0.38 6.26
CA CYS A 54 -7.11 -1.43 6.74
C CYS A 54 -6.85 -2.48 5.63
N PHE A 55 -5.60 -2.66 5.24
CA PHE A 55 -5.24 -3.53 4.12
C PHE A 55 -5.36 -5.04 4.42
N TRP A 56 -5.45 -5.45 5.70
CA TRP A 56 -5.58 -6.88 6.06
C TRP A 56 -6.97 -7.47 5.79
N GLY A 57 -8.02 -6.66 5.90
CA GLY A 57 -9.40 -7.10 5.66
C GLY A 57 -9.79 -7.11 4.19
N VAL A 58 -8.93 -6.57 3.34
CA VAL A 58 -9.18 -6.41 1.90
C VAL A 58 -8.63 -7.64 1.19
N GLY A 59 -9.51 -8.58 0.87
CA GLY A 59 -9.19 -9.74 0.04
C GLY A 59 -9.20 -9.37 -1.44
N ILE A 60 -8.26 -8.53 -1.90
CA ILE A 60 -8.05 -8.36 -3.34
C ILE A 60 -7.11 -9.47 -3.78
N GLN A 61 -7.68 -10.54 -4.32
CA GLN A 61 -6.91 -11.55 -5.05
C GLN A 61 -6.81 -11.10 -6.50
N ALA A 62 -5.59 -10.83 -6.95
CA ALA A 62 -5.21 -10.80 -8.37
C ALA A 62 -4.55 -12.14 -8.74
#